data_AF-A0A6C0D553-F1
#
_entry.id   AF-A0A6C0D553-F1
#
_cell.length_a   1.000
_cell.length_b   1.000
_cell.length_c   1.000
_cell.angle_alpha   90.00
_cell.angle_beta   90.00
_cell.angle_gamma   90.00
#
_symmetry.space_group_name_H-M   'P 1'
#
loop_
_entity.id
_entity.type
_entity.pdbx_description
1 polymer ?
#
loop_
_entity_poly.entity_id
_entity_poly.type
_entity_poly.pdbx_seq_one_letter_code
_entity_poly.pdbx_strand_id
1 'polypeptide(L)'
;MAEVTDCSVCAEKFTSSVRTKICCGYCSYNACKTCVTRYLLSQVLDAHCMNCRMGWNREFLDLNLSKAFVKGLWREHKKKMYLNREKALLSNFQKYAAAKKKMQEIGPKLSEALKNHTAIDNEKHKCHATISERKQKIARDNIQPNEEFYVNHLSYISKLSDIYKEETENYIIYQRLQMRFNRYNNIYNDNDTTVKEKKEFIMKCVKEGCRGFLSQSYKCELCSTYVCKDCMLIKAEKNDETHVCKKEDVDTVSMIRKETRPCPKCGIRISKIDGCDQMWCTADGCGTAFSWISGKIINGTIHNPHYYEWVRRNNNGVVPRNPGDIPCGGFPDYHSIGTPLRALGLNVSYTATTPLNKQVSLIYAIHRCFMDIQGFRIPMYTTIRDNIMFKELHVNFLLENLTEEKWIQSIFMKELNMEKKNAILAVLQTFLAAGQDLFREIVTQLNELVAKKTPNKAYIVTIDEFKNVIEVLDQFEELRNYINQSLIKTGEDLSTPVPQISQPWICESAASTERIKEKAKESKEKK
;
A
#
# COMPACT_ATOMS: atom_id res chain seq x y z
N MET A 1 -24.01 10.91 -42.12
CA MET A 1 -22.62 10.65 -41.67
C MET A 1 -22.20 9.32 -42.26
N ALA A 2 -21.06 9.25 -42.97
CA ALA A 2 -20.59 8.01 -43.58
C ALA A 2 -20.34 6.96 -42.49
N GLU A 3 -20.86 5.75 -42.69
CA GLU A 3 -20.69 4.64 -41.76
C GLU A 3 -19.21 4.23 -41.75
N VAL A 4 -18.53 4.36 -40.60
CA VAL A 4 -17.11 3.99 -40.49
C VAL A 4 -17.01 2.47 -40.49
N THR A 5 -16.73 1.90 -41.67
CA THR A 5 -16.62 0.45 -41.91
C THR A 5 -15.24 -0.13 -41.57
N ASP A 6 -14.22 0.73 -41.53
CA ASP A 6 -12.82 0.31 -41.44
C ASP A 6 -12.16 0.82 -40.17
N CYS A 7 -11.23 0.04 -39.64
CA CYS A 7 -10.49 0.36 -38.44
C CYS A 7 -9.45 1.46 -38.72
N SER A 8 -9.52 2.58 -38.00
CA SER A 8 -8.59 3.72 -38.11
C SER A 8 -7.12 3.39 -37.81
N VAL A 9 -6.82 2.23 -37.21
CA VAL A 9 -5.45 1.81 -36.84
C VAL A 9 -4.82 0.89 -37.87
N CYS A 10 -5.58 -0.07 -38.40
CA CYS A 10 -5.05 -1.11 -39.30
C CYS A 10 -5.63 -1.06 -40.72
N ALA A 11 -6.54 -0.11 -41.00
CA ALA A 11 -7.28 0.02 -42.25
C ALA A 11 -8.08 -1.23 -42.69
N GLU A 12 -8.23 -2.23 -41.83
CA GLU A 12 -9.05 -3.41 -42.12
C GLU A 12 -10.51 -3.19 -41.70
N LYS A 13 -11.43 -3.82 -42.44
CA LYS A 13 -12.88 -3.81 -42.17
C LYS A 13 -13.19 -4.37 -40.78
N PHE A 14 -14.19 -3.78 -40.11
CA PHE A 14 -14.75 -4.36 -38.89
C PHE A 14 -15.46 -5.67 -39.20
N THR A 15 -15.36 -6.65 -38.29
CA THR A 15 -16.07 -7.93 -38.38
C THR A 15 -16.80 -8.21 -37.07
N SER A 16 -17.86 -9.03 -37.10
CA SER A 16 -18.65 -9.33 -35.92
C SER A 16 -17.86 -10.06 -34.83
N SER A 17 -16.87 -10.88 -35.22
CA SER A 17 -16.14 -11.77 -34.32
C SER A 17 -14.72 -11.32 -34.01
N VAL A 18 -13.83 -11.21 -35.01
CA VAL A 18 -12.38 -11.00 -34.78
C VAL A 18 -12.07 -9.51 -34.60
N ARG A 19 -12.60 -8.67 -35.50
CA ARG A 19 -12.37 -7.22 -35.57
C ARG A 19 -13.62 -6.45 -35.16
N THR A 20 -14.25 -6.86 -34.06
CA THR A 20 -15.38 -6.14 -33.50
C THR A 20 -14.98 -4.70 -33.21
N LYS A 21 -15.84 -3.74 -33.55
CA LYS A 21 -15.60 -2.32 -33.32
C LYS A 21 -15.70 -2.01 -31.83
N ILE A 22 -14.65 -1.44 -31.27
CA ILE A 22 -14.60 -0.97 -29.88
C ILE A 22 -14.62 0.54 -29.89
N CYS A 23 -15.56 1.12 -29.16
CA CYS A 23 -15.73 2.57 -29.00
C CYS A 23 -15.27 3.00 -27.61
N CYS A 24 -14.48 4.07 -27.53
CA CYS A 24 -14.11 4.64 -26.25
C CYS A 24 -15.34 5.30 -25.58
N GLY A 25 -15.56 5.06 -24.29
CA GLY A 25 -16.63 5.72 -23.53
C GLY A 25 -16.38 7.20 -23.20
N TYR A 26 -15.16 7.69 -23.46
CA TYR A 26 -14.73 9.05 -23.10
C TYR A 26 -14.40 9.95 -24.30
N CYS A 27 -14.28 9.39 -25.51
CA CYS A 27 -14.05 10.16 -26.73
C CYS A 27 -14.59 9.42 -27.95
N SER A 28 -14.72 10.11 -29.08
CA SER A 28 -15.27 9.54 -30.32
C SER A 28 -14.35 8.52 -31.03
N TYR A 29 -13.22 8.17 -30.43
CA TYR A 29 -12.25 7.26 -31.03
C TYR A 29 -12.74 5.81 -31.01
N ASN A 30 -12.53 5.12 -32.12
CA ASN A 30 -12.89 3.73 -32.30
C ASN A 30 -11.78 2.95 -33.03
N ALA A 31 -11.59 1.70 -32.61
CA ALA A 31 -10.61 0.79 -33.17
C ALA A 31 -11.12 -0.65 -33.07
N CYS A 32 -10.60 -1.56 -33.90
CA CYS A 32 -11.02 -2.95 -33.85
C CYS A 32 -10.40 -3.67 -32.64
N LYS A 33 -11.08 -4.71 -32.17
CA LYS A 33 -10.65 -5.52 -31.02
C LYS A 33 -9.19 -5.96 -31.11
N THR A 34 -8.73 -6.44 -32.26
CA THR A 34 -7.34 -6.85 -32.47
C THR A 34 -6.33 -5.71 -32.29
N CYS A 35 -6.66 -4.51 -32.75
CA CYS A 35 -5.80 -3.34 -32.56
C CYS A 35 -5.76 -2.91 -31.10
N VAL A 36 -6.91 -2.93 -30.42
CA VAL A 36 -7.00 -2.61 -29.00
C VAL A 36 -6.21 -3.62 -28.16
N THR A 37 -6.36 -4.93 -28.38
CA THR A 37 -5.62 -5.94 -27.62
C THR A 37 -4.12 -5.83 -27.84
N ARG A 38 -3.67 -5.65 -29.08
CA ARG A 38 -2.24 -5.43 -29.40
C ARG A 38 -1.71 -4.17 -28.74
N TYR A 39 -2.47 -3.08 -28.79
CA TYR A 39 -2.12 -1.82 -28.16
C TYR A 39 -1.93 -1.99 -26.65
N LEU A 40 -2.89 -2.63 -25.97
CA LEU A 40 -2.81 -2.86 -24.52
C LEU A 40 -1.58 -3.67 -24.14
N LEU A 41 -1.27 -4.75 -24.88
CA LEU A 41 -0.09 -5.59 -24.64
C LEU A 41 1.25 -4.89 -24.96
N SER A 42 1.23 -3.74 -25.63
CA SER A 42 2.44 -2.97 -25.89
C SER A 42 2.64 -1.81 -24.90
N GLN A 43 1.69 -1.55 -23.99
CA GLN A 43 1.82 -0.46 -23.02
C GLN A 43 2.48 -0.94 -21.73
N VAL A 44 3.19 -0.06 -21.03
CA VAL A 44 3.75 -0.33 -19.69
C VAL A 44 2.79 0.04 -18.56
N LEU A 45 1.50 0.24 -18.90
CA LEU A 45 0.52 0.98 -18.10
C LEU A 45 -0.84 0.31 -18.10
N ASP A 46 -1.64 0.66 -17.10
CA ASP A 46 -2.99 0.14 -16.97
C ASP A 46 -3.83 0.47 -18.22
N ALA A 47 -4.88 -0.31 -18.44
CA ALA A 47 -5.64 -0.24 -19.67
C ALA A 47 -6.23 1.16 -19.88
N HIS A 48 -6.06 1.71 -21.08
CA HIS A 48 -6.52 3.05 -21.41
C HIS A 48 -6.75 3.20 -22.91
N CYS A 49 -7.49 4.24 -23.30
CA CYS A 49 -7.74 4.54 -24.69
C CYS A 49 -6.48 5.01 -25.43
N MET A 50 -6.23 4.52 -26.64
CA MET A 50 -5.06 4.94 -27.44
C MET A 50 -5.09 6.41 -27.90
N ASN A 51 -6.28 7.03 -27.92
CA ASN A 51 -6.46 8.43 -28.31
C ASN A 51 -6.53 9.38 -27.10
N CYS A 52 -7.62 9.34 -26.32
CA CYS A 52 -7.82 10.26 -25.20
C CYS A 52 -7.08 9.86 -23.92
N ARG A 53 -6.48 8.67 -23.89
CA ARG A 53 -5.66 8.17 -22.78
C ARG A 53 -6.41 7.95 -21.47
N MET A 54 -7.72 8.19 -21.43
CA MET A 54 -8.58 7.82 -20.30
C MET A 54 -8.53 6.32 -20.05
N GLY A 55 -8.35 5.98 -18.78
CA GLY A 55 -8.25 4.64 -18.26
C GLY A 55 -9.56 3.89 -18.44
N TRP A 56 -9.46 2.64 -18.85
CA TRP A 56 -10.57 1.73 -18.95
C TRP A 56 -10.62 0.86 -17.70
N ASN A 57 -11.76 0.89 -17.03
CA ASN A 57 -12.02 0.03 -15.89
C ASN A 57 -12.18 -1.44 -16.33
N ARG A 58 -12.23 -2.33 -15.34
CA ARG A 58 -12.40 -3.77 -15.57
C ARG A 58 -13.66 -4.08 -16.40
N GLU A 59 -14.77 -3.41 -16.08
CA GLU A 59 -16.05 -3.57 -16.76
C GLU A 59 -15.93 -3.30 -18.27
N PHE A 60 -15.28 -2.20 -18.66
CA PHE A 60 -15.07 -1.88 -20.06
C PHE A 60 -14.30 -2.98 -20.78
N LEU A 61 -13.26 -3.54 -20.14
CA LEU A 61 -12.48 -4.62 -20.73
C LEU A 61 -13.30 -5.90 -20.88
N ASP A 62 -14.09 -6.27 -19.87
CA ASP A 62 -14.89 -7.50 -19.92
C ASP A 62 -16.05 -7.40 -20.92
N LEU A 63 -16.60 -6.20 -21.15
CA LEU A 63 -17.65 -5.96 -22.15
C LEU A 63 -17.11 -5.93 -23.59
N ASN A 64 -15.91 -5.37 -23.80
CA ASN A 64 -15.40 -5.10 -25.15
C ASN A 64 -14.36 -6.12 -25.63
N LEU A 65 -13.74 -6.88 -24.73
CA LEU A 65 -12.65 -7.82 -25.04
C LEU A 65 -13.03 -9.25 -24.64
N SER A 66 -12.32 -10.24 -25.19
CA SER A 66 -12.62 -11.64 -24.89
C SER A 66 -12.19 -12.02 -23.48
N LYS A 67 -12.97 -12.87 -22.80
CA LYS A 67 -12.61 -13.43 -21.48
C LYS A 67 -11.21 -14.06 -21.48
N ALA A 68 -10.85 -14.76 -22.56
CA ALA A 68 -9.52 -15.36 -22.73
C ALA A 68 -8.39 -14.30 -22.75
N PHE A 69 -8.62 -13.15 -23.39
CA PHE A 69 -7.67 -12.05 -23.35
C PHE A 69 -7.57 -11.44 -21.96
N VAL A 70 -8.71 -11.06 -21.36
CA VAL A 70 -8.71 -10.29 -20.10
C VAL A 70 -8.24 -11.15 -18.91
N LYS A 71 -8.64 -12.42 -18.84
CA LYS A 71 -8.25 -13.34 -17.75
C LYS A 71 -6.89 -14.03 -17.98
N GLY A 72 -6.42 -14.09 -19.24
CA GLY A 72 -5.15 -14.70 -19.64
C GLY A 72 -4.08 -13.67 -20.00
N LEU A 73 -4.02 -13.28 -21.27
CA LEU A 73 -2.93 -12.45 -21.83
C LEU A 73 -2.76 -11.12 -21.09
N TRP A 74 -3.84 -10.39 -20.85
CA TRP A 74 -3.80 -9.10 -20.16
C TRP A 74 -3.34 -9.25 -18.71
N ARG A 75 -3.75 -10.32 -18.04
CA ARG A 75 -3.35 -10.60 -16.65
C ARG A 75 -1.85 -10.83 -16.54
N GLU A 76 -1.28 -11.63 -17.43
CA GLU A 76 0.17 -11.86 -17.47
C GLU A 76 0.95 -10.60 -17.84
N HIS A 77 0.38 -9.78 -18.72
CA HIS A 77 0.95 -8.47 -19.04
C HIS A 77 0.98 -7.52 -17.84
N LYS A 78 -0.13 -7.38 -17.10
CA LYS A 78 -0.18 -6.60 -15.84
C LYS A 78 0.89 -7.05 -14.85
N LYS A 79 1.11 -8.36 -14.69
CA LYS A 79 2.18 -8.89 -13.82
C LYS A 79 3.56 -8.38 -14.23
N LYS A 80 3.89 -8.40 -15.53
CA LYS A 80 5.16 -7.89 -16.05
C LYS A 80 5.32 -6.38 -15.84
N MET A 81 4.24 -5.62 -15.99
CA MET A 81 4.25 -4.18 -15.71
C MET A 81 4.55 -3.90 -14.23
N TYR A 82 3.86 -4.58 -13.31
CA TYR A 82 4.14 -4.43 -11.88
C TYR A 82 5.55 -4.87 -11.53
N LEU A 83 6.04 -5.97 -12.10
CA LEU A 83 7.43 -6.43 -11.93
C LEU A 83 8.44 -5.33 -12.28
N ASN A 84 8.30 -4.74 -13.47
CA ASN A 84 9.24 -3.75 -13.97
C ASN A 84 9.22 -2.49 -13.10
N ARG A 85 8.02 -2.07 -12.68
CA ARG A 85 7.83 -0.96 -11.75
C ARG A 85 8.52 -1.20 -10.42
N GLU A 86 8.31 -2.36 -9.80
CA GLU A 86 8.89 -2.66 -8.49
C GLU A 86 10.40 -2.91 -8.56
N LYS A 87 10.92 -3.49 -9.67
CA LYS A 87 12.37 -3.60 -9.92
C LYS A 87 13.07 -2.24 -9.90
N ALA A 88 12.41 -1.21 -10.44
CA ALA A 88 12.95 0.14 -10.46
C ALA A 88 13.02 0.81 -9.07
N LEU A 89 12.37 0.22 -8.05
CA LEU A 89 12.34 0.73 -6.68
C LEU A 89 13.25 -0.05 -5.72
N LEU A 90 13.83 -1.18 -6.16
CA LEU A 90 14.58 -2.09 -5.29
C LEU A 90 15.77 -1.44 -4.56
N SER A 91 16.43 -0.45 -5.16
CA SER A 91 17.55 0.27 -4.54
C SER A 91 17.14 0.90 -3.21
N ASN A 92 15.95 1.47 -3.15
CA ASN A 92 15.40 2.14 -1.97
C ASN A 92 15.23 1.16 -0.79
N PHE A 93 15.11 -0.14 -1.09
CA PHE A 93 14.91 -1.18 -0.08
C PHE A 93 16.19 -1.88 0.35
N GLN A 94 17.33 -1.57 -0.28
CA GLN A 94 18.61 -2.18 0.08
C GLN A 94 18.97 -1.93 1.53
N LYS A 95 18.79 -0.71 2.04
CA LYS A 95 19.11 -0.38 3.44
C LYS A 95 18.37 -1.29 4.42
N TYR A 96 17.10 -1.60 4.14
CA TYR A 96 16.30 -2.51 4.96
C TYR A 96 16.76 -3.96 4.82
N ALA A 97 17.12 -4.39 3.60
CA ALA A 97 17.63 -5.73 3.37
C ALA A 97 18.97 -5.97 4.07
N ALA A 98 19.89 -5.01 3.99
CA ALA A 98 21.16 -5.04 4.69
C ALA A 98 20.96 -5.08 6.22
N ALA A 99 20.04 -4.26 6.76
CA ALA A 99 19.70 -4.26 8.17
C ALA A 99 19.11 -5.62 8.61
N LYS A 100 18.14 -6.17 7.87
CA LYS A 100 17.53 -7.48 8.17
C LYS A 100 18.57 -8.60 8.14
N LYS A 101 19.48 -8.60 7.16
CA LYS A 101 20.59 -9.56 7.10
C LYS A 101 21.48 -9.49 8.34
N LYS A 102 21.84 -8.27 8.79
CA LYS A 102 22.62 -8.08 10.02
C LYS A 102 21.87 -8.56 11.26
N MET A 103 20.56 -8.33 11.33
CA MET A 103 19.72 -8.88 12.40
C MET A 103 19.70 -10.40 12.39
N GLN A 104 19.63 -11.04 11.21
CA GLN A 104 19.71 -12.50 11.07
C GLN A 104 21.08 -13.07 11.48
N GLU A 105 22.16 -12.34 11.24
CA GLU A 105 23.52 -12.72 11.69
C GLU A 105 23.72 -12.55 13.21
N ILE A 106 23.11 -11.53 13.82
CA ILE A 106 23.26 -11.19 15.24
C ILE A 106 22.29 -11.97 16.12
N GLY A 107 21.07 -12.22 15.65
CA GLY A 107 19.99 -12.85 16.40
C GLY A 107 20.39 -14.16 17.10
N PRO A 108 21.02 -15.13 16.40
CA PRO A 108 21.49 -16.37 17.02
C PRO A 108 22.53 -16.13 18.12
N LYS A 109 23.47 -15.21 17.91
CA LYS A 109 24.51 -14.86 18.91
C LYS A 109 23.90 -14.19 20.14
N LEU A 110 22.91 -13.33 19.93
CA LEU A 110 22.18 -12.67 21.01
C LEU A 110 21.36 -13.69 21.83
N SER A 111 20.69 -14.62 21.14
CA SER A 111 19.98 -15.72 21.79
C SER A 111 20.91 -16.60 22.61
N GLU A 112 22.12 -16.86 22.12
CA GLU A 112 23.11 -17.67 22.83
C GLU A 112 23.66 -16.95 24.06
N ALA A 113 24.04 -15.67 23.93
CA ALA A 113 24.48 -14.86 25.06
C ALA A 113 23.40 -14.76 26.16
N LEU A 114 22.11 -14.70 25.77
CA LEU A 114 20.99 -14.73 26.71
C LEU A 114 20.89 -16.08 27.44
N LYS A 115 21.02 -17.21 26.73
CA LYS A 115 21.05 -18.54 27.36
C LYS A 115 22.21 -18.68 28.34
N ASN A 116 23.40 -18.22 27.96
CA ASN A 116 24.57 -18.22 28.83
C ASN A 116 24.33 -17.37 30.08
N HIS A 117 23.69 -16.21 29.94
CA HIS A 117 23.35 -15.36 31.07
C HIS A 117 22.44 -16.10 32.06
N THR A 118 21.38 -16.75 31.56
CA THR A 118 20.48 -17.56 32.38
C THR A 118 21.19 -18.76 33.03
N ALA A 119 22.13 -19.40 32.32
CA ALA A 119 22.91 -20.51 32.87
C ALA A 119 23.82 -20.04 34.01
N ILE A 120 24.55 -18.95 33.82
CA ILE A 120 25.42 -18.32 34.83
C ILE A 120 24.60 -17.92 36.06
N ASP A 121 23.44 -17.30 35.86
CA ASP A 121 22.53 -16.94 36.95
C ASP A 121 22.10 -18.18 37.75
N ASN A 122 21.74 -19.27 37.08
CA ASN A 122 21.37 -20.51 37.75
C ASN A 122 22.54 -21.11 38.55
N GLU A 123 23.76 -21.10 38.01
CA GLU A 123 24.95 -21.58 38.73
C GLU A 123 25.29 -20.70 39.94
N LYS A 124 25.19 -19.39 39.78
CA LYS A 124 25.35 -18.40 40.85
C LYS A 124 24.36 -18.66 41.98
N HIS A 125 23.08 -18.84 41.66
CA HIS A 125 22.05 -19.16 42.66
C HIS A 125 22.34 -20.47 43.38
N LYS A 126 22.74 -21.54 42.66
CA LYS A 126 23.14 -22.82 43.27
C LYS A 126 24.32 -22.64 44.23
N CYS A 127 25.35 -21.89 43.84
CA CYS A 127 26.53 -21.70 44.67
C CYS A 127 26.21 -20.89 45.94
N HIS A 128 25.41 -19.82 45.81
CA HIS A 128 24.91 -19.06 46.97
C HIS A 128 24.07 -19.94 47.92
N ALA A 129 23.18 -20.78 47.38
CA ALA A 129 22.38 -21.70 48.19
C ALA A 129 23.28 -22.67 48.97
N THR A 130 24.26 -23.30 48.33
CA THR A 130 25.22 -24.21 49.00
C THR A 130 26.02 -23.51 50.10
N ILE A 131 26.49 -22.28 49.86
CA ILE A 131 27.22 -21.50 50.88
C ILE A 131 26.30 -21.18 52.07
N SER A 132 25.06 -20.79 51.80
CA SER A 132 24.05 -20.48 52.83
C SER A 132 23.71 -21.70 53.68
N GLU A 133 23.42 -22.86 53.05
CA GLU A 133 23.13 -24.12 53.74
C GLU A 133 24.27 -24.55 54.67
N ARG A 134 25.52 -24.43 54.21
CA ARG A 134 26.70 -24.76 55.03
C ARG A 134 26.84 -23.83 56.23
N LYS A 135 26.65 -22.52 56.05
CA LYS A 135 26.65 -21.55 57.16
C LYS A 135 25.56 -21.87 58.18
N GLN A 136 24.36 -22.22 57.72
CA GLN A 136 23.27 -22.61 58.60
C GLN A 136 23.56 -23.91 59.35
N LYS A 137 24.16 -24.91 58.71
CA LYS A 137 24.53 -26.18 59.36
C LYS A 137 25.51 -25.97 60.51
N ILE A 138 26.53 -25.13 60.33
CA ILE A 138 27.46 -24.76 61.41
C ILE A 138 26.73 -24.11 62.57
N ALA A 139 25.87 -23.14 62.28
CA ALA A 139 25.13 -22.41 63.30
C ALA A 139 24.15 -23.31 64.08
N ARG A 140 23.52 -24.29 63.40
CA ARG A 140 22.61 -25.26 64.03
C ARG A 140 23.35 -26.31 64.87
N ASP A 141 24.40 -26.90 64.32
CA ASP A 141 25.09 -28.06 64.92
C ASP A 141 26.23 -27.63 65.87
N ASN A 142 26.46 -26.33 66.05
CA ASN A 142 27.51 -25.75 66.88
C ASN A 142 28.92 -26.31 66.56
N ILE A 143 29.15 -26.65 65.28
CA ILE A 143 30.38 -27.28 64.81
C ILE A 143 31.52 -26.25 64.86
N GLN A 144 32.59 -26.57 65.60
CA GLN A 144 33.86 -25.85 65.52
C GLN A 144 34.48 -26.06 64.12
N PRO A 145 34.67 -25.00 63.31
CA PRO A 145 35.20 -25.15 61.96
C PRO A 145 36.64 -25.68 62.00
N ASN A 146 36.88 -26.83 61.38
CA ASN A 146 38.22 -27.40 61.22
C ASN A 146 38.91 -26.87 59.94
N GLU A 147 40.19 -27.17 59.76
CA GLU A 147 40.98 -26.72 58.61
C GLU A 147 40.35 -27.14 57.26
N GLU A 148 39.87 -28.37 57.17
CA GLU A 148 39.15 -28.91 56.00
C GLU A 148 37.89 -28.09 55.65
N PHE A 149 37.16 -27.61 56.66
CA PHE A 149 36.01 -26.74 56.44
C PHE A 149 36.43 -25.41 55.79
N TYR A 150 37.48 -24.76 56.30
CA TYR A 150 37.95 -23.47 55.76
C TYR A 150 38.45 -23.62 54.32
N VAL A 151 39.22 -24.67 54.03
CA VAL A 151 39.70 -24.98 52.67
C VAL A 151 38.51 -25.17 51.71
N ASN A 152 37.50 -25.94 52.12
CA ASN A 152 36.31 -26.13 51.32
C ASN A 152 35.50 -24.83 51.14
N HIS A 153 35.33 -24.02 52.19
CA HIS A 153 34.60 -22.74 52.12
C HIS A 153 35.28 -21.75 51.15
N LEU A 154 36.61 -21.65 51.23
CA LEU A 154 37.42 -20.84 50.31
C LEU A 154 37.29 -21.31 48.87
N SER A 155 37.20 -22.62 48.63
CA SER A 155 36.97 -23.19 47.28
C SER A 155 35.64 -22.70 46.67
N TYR A 156 34.54 -22.66 47.44
CA TYR A 156 33.27 -22.12 46.94
C TYR A 156 33.31 -20.60 46.72
N ILE A 157 34.01 -19.85 47.58
CA ILE A 157 34.22 -18.41 47.39
C ILE A 157 35.02 -18.16 46.10
N SER A 158 36.06 -18.94 45.84
CA SER A 158 36.82 -18.88 44.58
C SER A 158 35.92 -19.17 43.39
N LYS A 159 35.11 -20.24 43.46
CA LYS A 159 34.15 -20.58 42.40
C LYS A 159 33.14 -19.46 42.15
N LEU A 160 32.60 -18.84 43.19
CA LEU A 160 31.72 -17.66 43.04
C LEU A 160 32.45 -16.51 42.35
N SER A 161 33.69 -16.23 42.73
CA SER A 161 34.52 -15.19 42.10
C SER A 161 34.65 -15.41 40.59
N ASP A 162 34.88 -16.66 40.17
CA ASP A 162 34.96 -17.00 38.74
C ASP A 162 33.61 -16.86 38.03
N ILE A 163 32.51 -17.28 38.66
CA ILE A 163 31.14 -17.07 38.14
C ILE A 163 30.85 -15.58 37.94
N TYR A 164 31.24 -14.70 38.87
CA TYR A 164 31.04 -13.25 38.74
C TYR A 164 31.87 -12.65 37.58
N LYS A 165 33.07 -13.18 37.31
CA LYS A 165 33.87 -12.77 36.14
C LYS A 165 33.16 -13.18 34.85
N GLU A 166 32.73 -14.44 34.75
CA GLU A 166 31.98 -14.95 33.59
C GLU A 166 30.67 -14.19 33.36
N GLU A 167 29.93 -13.87 34.43
CA GLU A 167 28.72 -13.04 34.39
C GLU A 167 29.01 -11.68 33.75
N THR A 168 30.09 -11.03 34.21
CA THR A 168 30.50 -9.71 33.71
C THR A 168 30.87 -9.77 32.23
N GLU A 169 31.66 -10.76 31.81
CA GLU A 169 32.06 -10.94 30.42
C GLU A 169 30.87 -11.21 29.51
N ASN A 170 29.98 -12.13 29.90
CA ASN A 170 28.79 -12.46 29.13
C ASN A 170 27.82 -11.28 29.05
N TYR A 171 27.65 -10.52 30.14
CA TYR A 171 26.81 -9.32 30.16
C TYR A 171 27.30 -8.25 29.18
N ILE A 172 28.62 -8.01 29.11
CA ILE A 172 29.22 -7.10 28.14
C ILE A 172 28.96 -7.56 26.70
N ILE A 173 29.11 -8.86 26.42
CA ILE A 173 28.82 -9.45 25.10
C ILE A 173 27.33 -9.26 24.75
N TYR A 174 26.44 -9.62 25.67
CA TYR A 174 24.99 -9.49 25.52
C TYR A 174 24.59 -8.04 25.21
N GLN A 175 25.03 -7.07 26.03
CA GLN A 175 24.72 -5.66 25.80
C GLN A 175 25.20 -5.18 24.43
N ARG A 176 26.43 -5.53 24.03
CA ARG A 176 26.97 -5.15 22.72
C ARG A 176 26.15 -5.74 21.57
N LEU A 177 25.75 -7.00 21.66
CA LEU A 177 24.91 -7.66 20.66
C LEU A 177 23.51 -7.04 20.62
N GLN A 178 22.92 -6.77 21.78
CA GLN A 178 21.59 -6.17 21.90
C GLN A 178 21.57 -4.76 21.31
N MET A 179 22.54 -3.90 21.64
CA MET A 179 22.67 -2.56 21.06
C MET A 179 22.82 -2.61 19.53
N ARG A 180 23.66 -3.52 19.01
CA ARG A 180 23.82 -3.70 17.56
C ARG A 180 22.52 -4.18 16.91
N PHE A 181 21.84 -5.15 17.51
CA PHE A 181 20.55 -5.66 17.01
C PHE A 181 19.51 -4.53 16.96
N ASN A 182 19.35 -3.78 18.06
CA ASN A 182 18.42 -2.67 18.16
C ASN A 182 18.70 -1.57 17.13
N ARG A 183 19.98 -1.25 16.89
CA ARG A 183 20.38 -0.30 15.84
C ARG A 183 19.87 -0.72 14.46
N TYR A 184 20.06 -1.97 14.07
CA TYR A 184 19.58 -2.45 12.77
C TYR A 184 18.05 -2.59 12.74
N ASN A 185 17.43 -2.96 13.86
CA ASN A 185 15.97 -3.00 13.97
C ASN A 185 15.35 -1.61 13.78
N ASN A 186 15.99 -0.55 14.29
CA ASN A 186 15.54 0.83 14.09
C ASN A 186 15.64 1.26 12.63
N ILE A 187 16.73 0.90 11.93
CA ILE A 187 16.88 1.12 10.49
C ILE A 187 15.80 0.37 9.70
N TYR A 188 15.53 -0.89 10.05
CA TYR A 188 14.54 -1.72 9.37
C TYR A 188 13.11 -1.16 9.49
N ASN A 189 12.78 -0.59 10.66
CA ASN A 189 11.45 -0.06 10.96
C ASN A 189 11.29 1.44 10.67
N ASP A 190 12.32 2.12 10.15
CA ASP A 190 12.36 3.59 9.97
C ASP A 190 12.05 4.37 11.27
N ASN A 191 12.40 3.81 12.43
CA ASN A 191 12.25 4.49 13.72
C ASN A 191 13.34 5.56 13.95
N ASP A 192 14.34 5.61 13.07
CA ASP A 192 15.48 6.51 13.17
C ASP A 192 15.26 7.76 12.31
N THR A 193 14.76 8.83 12.92
CA THR A 193 14.51 10.13 12.29
C THR A 193 15.81 10.91 11.97
N THR A 194 16.99 10.39 12.35
CA THR A 194 18.27 11.09 12.17
C THR A 194 19.00 10.74 10.87
N VAL A 195 18.54 9.73 10.13
CA VAL A 195 19.12 9.34 8.84
C VAL A 195 18.68 10.34 7.76
N LYS A 196 19.44 11.43 7.61
CA LYS A 196 19.29 12.32 6.45
C LYS A 196 19.42 11.50 5.17
N GLU A 197 18.46 11.65 4.25
CA GLU A 197 18.49 11.08 2.91
C GLU A 197 19.73 11.59 2.15
N LYS A 198 20.85 10.87 2.27
CA LYS A 198 22.01 11.10 1.41
C LYS A 198 21.64 10.60 0.03
N LYS A 199 21.90 11.42 -0.99
CA LYS A 199 21.71 11.03 -2.41
C LYS A 199 22.29 9.65 -2.66
N GLU A 200 21.41 8.71 -2.95
CA GLU A 200 21.77 7.31 -3.11
C GLU A 200 22.59 7.17 -4.39
N PHE A 201 23.81 6.66 -4.24
CA PHE A 201 24.57 6.16 -5.37
C PHE A 201 23.95 4.84 -5.79
N ILE A 202 23.35 4.81 -6.98
CA ILE A 202 22.61 3.64 -7.46
C ILE A 202 23.39 2.96 -8.56
N MET A 203 23.92 1.78 -8.26
CA MET A 203 24.57 0.92 -9.23
C MET A 203 24.39 -0.54 -8.81
N LYS A 204 23.97 -1.41 -9.74
CA LYS A 204 23.76 -2.83 -9.42
C LYS A 204 25.09 -3.52 -9.07
N CYS A 205 25.01 -4.52 -8.20
CA CYS A 205 26.14 -5.40 -7.90
C CYS A 205 26.51 -6.21 -9.15
N VAL A 206 27.81 -6.38 -9.39
CA VAL A 206 28.34 -7.16 -10.52
C VAL A 206 28.54 -8.64 -10.17
N LYS A 207 28.43 -9.02 -8.89
CA LYS A 207 28.57 -10.41 -8.45
C LYS A 207 27.38 -11.22 -8.96
N GLU A 208 27.68 -12.32 -9.64
CA GLU A 208 26.67 -13.26 -10.13
C GLU A 208 25.75 -13.74 -8.99
N GLY A 209 24.45 -13.81 -9.27
CA GLY A 209 23.40 -14.16 -8.29
C GLY A 209 22.98 -13.01 -7.36
N CYS A 210 23.84 -12.01 -7.12
CA CYS A 210 23.54 -10.95 -6.16
C CYS A 210 22.53 -9.93 -6.71
N ARG A 211 21.46 -9.69 -5.96
CA ARG A 211 20.40 -8.72 -6.30
C ARG A 211 20.60 -7.32 -5.70
N GLY A 212 21.76 -7.10 -5.07
CA GLY A 212 22.09 -5.85 -4.40
C GLY A 212 22.59 -4.75 -5.32
N PHE A 213 22.91 -3.64 -4.69
CA PHE A 213 23.45 -2.41 -5.24
C PHE A 213 24.72 -2.04 -4.48
N LEU A 214 25.61 -1.34 -5.16
CA LEU A 214 26.87 -0.86 -4.63
C LEU A 214 26.65 0.47 -3.92
N SER A 215 27.31 0.66 -2.79
CA SER A 215 27.41 1.95 -2.10
C SER A 215 28.37 2.90 -2.83
N GLN A 216 28.45 4.17 -2.40
CA GLN A 216 29.46 5.14 -2.90
C GLN A 216 30.91 4.62 -2.79
N SER A 217 31.16 3.71 -1.85
CA SER A 217 32.45 3.03 -1.70
C SER A 217 32.67 1.85 -2.66
N TYR A 218 31.78 1.65 -3.64
CA TYR A 218 31.76 0.50 -4.54
C TYR A 218 31.73 -0.85 -3.80
N LYS A 219 31.11 -0.86 -2.62
CA LYS A 219 30.87 -2.06 -1.81
C LYS A 219 29.39 -2.41 -1.83
N CYS A 220 29.05 -3.65 -2.14
CA CYS A 220 27.70 -4.17 -1.98
C CYS A 220 27.40 -4.46 -0.51
N GLU A 221 26.33 -3.91 0.05
CA GLU A 221 25.98 -4.13 1.46
C GLU A 221 25.32 -5.49 1.72
N LEU A 222 24.83 -6.16 0.67
CA LEU A 222 24.22 -7.48 0.77
C LEU A 222 25.27 -8.59 0.72
N CYS A 223 26.11 -8.63 -0.32
CA CYS A 223 27.12 -9.68 -0.49
C CYS A 223 28.51 -9.30 0.02
N SER A 224 28.71 -8.07 0.51
CA SER A 224 29.98 -7.52 1.00
C SER A 224 31.12 -7.44 -0.01
N THR A 225 30.85 -7.71 -1.30
CA THR A 225 31.83 -7.65 -2.39
C THR A 225 32.26 -6.21 -2.67
N TYR A 226 33.56 -6.02 -2.86
CA TYR A 226 34.15 -4.77 -3.33
C TYR A 226 34.31 -4.83 -4.84
N VAL A 227 34.04 -3.71 -5.51
CA VAL A 227 34.15 -3.58 -6.95
C VAL A 227 35.13 -2.44 -7.24
N CYS A 228 36.00 -2.64 -8.21
CA CYS A 228 36.92 -1.59 -8.63
C CYS A 228 36.14 -0.46 -9.28
N LYS A 229 36.39 0.78 -8.82
CA LYS A 229 35.75 1.97 -9.39
C LYS A 229 36.20 2.26 -10.82
N ASP A 230 37.32 1.71 -11.29
CA ASP A 230 37.91 2.08 -12.58
C ASP A 230 37.57 1.04 -13.66
N CYS A 231 37.78 -0.26 -13.37
CA CYS A 231 37.50 -1.35 -14.31
C CYS A 231 36.20 -2.12 -14.03
N MET A 232 35.47 -1.81 -12.95
CA MET A 232 34.21 -2.49 -12.57
C MET A 232 34.32 -3.99 -12.26
N LEU A 233 35.53 -4.55 -12.16
CA LEU A 233 35.77 -5.94 -11.74
C LEU A 233 35.74 -6.09 -10.22
N ILE A 234 35.49 -7.32 -9.77
CA ILE A 234 35.45 -7.69 -8.35
C ILE A 234 36.87 -7.62 -7.74
N LYS A 235 36.97 -7.06 -6.54
CA LYS A 235 38.16 -7.07 -5.67
C LYS A 235 37.96 -8.02 -4.50
N ALA A 236 39.05 -8.59 -3.99
CA ALA A 236 39.02 -9.41 -2.79
C ALA A 236 38.63 -8.56 -1.56
N GLU A 237 39.20 -7.36 -1.47
CA GLU A 237 38.98 -6.44 -0.36
C GLU A 237 39.02 -4.96 -0.81
N LYS A 238 38.80 -4.04 0.14
CA LYS A 238 38.72 -2.60 -0.17
C LYS A 238 40.02 -2.07 -0.78
N ASN A 239 41.14 -2.43 -0.16
CA ASN A 239 42.48 -2.02 -0.53
C ASN A 239 43.26 -3.21 -1.10
N ASP A 240 42.64 -3.94 -2.03
CA ASP A 240 43.29 -5.06 -2.71
C ASP A 240 44.51 -4.57 -3.50
N GLU A 241 45.70 -4.78 -2.93
CA GLU A 241 47.00 -4.39 -3.51
C GLU A 241 47.35 -5.26 -4.73
N THR A 242 46.75 -6.45 -4.85
CA THR A 242 46.98 -7.36 -5.97
C THR A 242 46.13 -7.01 -7.20
N HIS A 243 45.07 -6.22 -7.00
CA HIS A 243 44.21 -5.80 -8.10
C HIS A 243 44.88 -4.72 -8.97
N VAL A 244 45.40 -5.14 -10.11
CA VAL A 244 45.87 -4.26 -11.17
C VAL A 244 44.84 -4.21 -12.28
N CYS A 245 44.32 -3.01 -12.59
CA CYS A 245 43.37 -2.83 -13.68
C CYS A 245 44.06 -3.04 -15.03
N LYS A 246 43.51 -3.92 -15.87
CA LYS A 246 43.92 -3.99 -17.27
C LYS A 246 43.43 -2.74 -18.00
N LYS A 247 44.27 -2.21 -18.89
CA LYS A 247 43.97 -1.01 -19.67
C LYS A 247 42.69 -1.16 -20.49
N GLU A 248 42.50 -2.32 -21.13
CA GLU A 248 41.32 -2.63 -21.94
C GLU A 248 40.00 -2.54 -21.14
N ASP A 249 39.98 -3.04 -19.90
CA ASP A 249 38.80 -2.99 -19.04
C ASP A 249 38.49 -1.55 -18.60
N VAL A 250 39.53 -0.78 -18.25
CA VAL A 250 39.38 0.63 -17.88
C VAL A 250 38.90 1.46 -19.06
N ASP A 251 39.47 1.25 -20.25
CA ASP A 251 39.09 1.95 -21.47
C ASP A 251 37.64 1.63 -21.85
N THR A 252 37.23 0.36 -21.72
CA THR A 252 35.84 -0.07 -21.94
C THR A 252 34.89 0.61 -20.96
N VAL A 253 35.20 0.61 -19.67
CA VAL A 253 34.36 1.28 -18.65
C VAL A 253 34.34 2.80 -18.87
N SER A 254 35.46 3.39 -19.29
CA SER A 254 35.58 4.80 -19.62
C SER A 254 34.68 5.18 -20.79
N MET A 255 34.69 4.40 -21.87
CA MET A 255 33.78 4.60 -23.00
C MET A 255 32.31 4.50 -22.58
N ILE A 256 31.95 3.45 -21.83
CA ILE A 256 30.57 3.30 -21.29
C ILE A 256 30.20 4.52 -20.44
N ARG A 257 31.10 5.01 -19.58
CA ARG A 257 30.84 6.20 -18.75
C ARG A 257 30.77 7.48 -19.56
N LYS A 258 31.47 7.58 -20.69
CA LYS A 258 31.40 8.75 -21.55
C LYS A 258 30.05 8.83 -22.26
N GLU A 259 29.57 7.69 -22.78
CA GLU A 259 28.37 7.61 -23.60
C GLU A 259 27.08 7.43 -22.79
N THR A 260 27.18 7.03 -21.52
CA THR A 260 26.00 6.74 -20.68
C THR A 260 26.01 7.46 -19.33
N ARG A 261 24.81 7.66 -18.78
CA ARG A 261 24.59 8.09 -17.39
C ARG A 261 23.59 7.16 -16.69
N PRO A 262 23.80 6.81 -15.40
CA PRO A 262 22.83 6.01 -14.66
C PRO A 262 21.60 6.83 -14.28
N CYS A 263 20.42 6.23 -14.40
CA CYS A 263 19.18 6.80 -13.88
C CYS A 263 19.26 6.93 -12.34
N PRO A 264 18.96 8.10 -11.75
CA PRO A 264 19.01 8.31 -10.31
C PRO A 264 17.89 7.63 -9.51
N LYS A 265 16.96 6.93 -10.19
CA LYS A 265 15.92 6.12 -9.54
C LYS A 265 16.20 4.62 -9.64
N CYS A 266 16.54 4.09 -10.82
CA CYS A 266 16.73 2.64 -11.01
C CYS A 266 18.17 2.19 -11.27
N GLY A 267 19.11 3.12 -11.45
CA GLY A 267 20.53 2.83 -11.71
C GLY A 267 20.87 2.31 -13.11
N ILE A 268 19.89 2.12 -14.00
CA ILE A 268 20.12 1.69 -15.39
C ILE A 268 20.85 2.79 -16.15
N ARG A 269 21.91 2.42 -16.88
CA ARG A 269 22.66 3.32 -17.75
C ARG A 269 21.86 3.62 -19.02
N ILE A 270 21.69 4.89 -19.30
CA ILE A 270 20.97 5.41 -20.47
C ILE A 270 21.99 6.17 -21.31
N SER A 271 21.95 6.02 -22.63
CA SER A 271 22.75 6.81 -23.58
C SER A 271 21.96 8.01 -24.09
N LYS A 272 22.67 9.05 -24.56
CA LYS A 272 22.09 10.26 -25.15
C LYS A 272 22.71 10.47 -26.53
N ILE A 273 21.88 10.70 -27.54
CA ILE A 273 22.32 10.92 -28.93
C ILE A 273 22.58 12.42 -29.18
N ASP A 274 21.66 13.30 -28.79
CA ASP A 274 21.85 14.77 -28.70
C ASP A 274 20.63 15.44 -28.00
N GLY A 275 20.70 16.72 -27.61
CA GLY A 275 19.53 17.52 -27.19
C GLY A 275 19.56 18.10 -25.77
N CYS A 276 18.37 18.33 -25.18
CA CYS A 276 18.19 19.00 -23.88
C CYS A 276 18.87 18.26 -22.70
N ASP A 277 19.25 18.97 -21.63
CA ASP A 277 19.78 18.37 -20.39
C ASP A 277 18.76 17.46 -19.69
N GLN A 278 17.48 17.78 -19.80
CA GLN A 278 16.44 17.00 -19.15
C GLN A 278 16.24 15.67 -19.88
N MET A 279 16.53 14.57 -19.18
CA MET A 279 16.42 13.20 -19.65
C MET A 279 15.24 12.49 -19.01
N TRP A 280 14.79 11.43 -19.68
CA TRP A 280 13.70 10.58 -19.23
C TRP A 280 14.17 9.13 -19.24
N CYS A 281 14.03 8.44 -18.11
CA CYS A 281 14.38 7.02 -18.04
C CYS A 281 13.36 6.19 -18.82
N THR A 282 13.80 5.62 -19.95
CA THR A 282 13.01 4.74 -20.82
C THR A 282 12.99 3.29 -20.35
N ALA A 283 13.75 2.95 -19.31
CA ALA A 283 13.71 1.60 -18.75
C ALA A 283 12.29 1.29 -18.24
N ASP A 284 11.81 0.09 -18.57
CA ASP A 284 10.47 -0.35 -18.25
C ASP A 284 10.17 -0.15 -16.75
N GLY A 285 9.04 0.50 -16.45
CA GLY A 285 8.58 0.74 -15.08
C GLY A 285 9.30 1.83 -14.29
N CYS A 286 10.37 2.45 -14.82
CA CYS A 286 11.07 3.52 -14.10
C CYS A 286 10.45 4.91 -14.34
N GLY A 287 10.37 5.36 -15.60
CA GLY A 287 9.71 6.61 -15.99
C GLY A 287 10.07 7.81 -15.11
N THR A 288 11.36 8.12 -15.00
CA THR A 288 11.85 9.19 -14.11
C THR A 288 12.52 10.28 -14.93
N ALA A 289 12.11 11.54 -14.71
CA ALA A 289 12.79 12.69 -15.27
C ALA A 289 13.99 13.07 -14.42
N PHE A 290 15.12 13.31 -15.07
CA PHE A 290 16.33 13.75 -14.37
C PHE A 290 17.22 14.59 -15.28
N SER A 291 18.09 15.39 -14.69
CA SER A 291 19.11 16.17 -15.42
C SER A 291 20.28 15.27 -15.83
N TRP A 292 20.68 15.29 -17.09
CA TRP A 292 21.81 14.52 -17.63
C TRP A 292 23.15 14.95 -17.04
N ILE A 293 23.32 16.27 -16.87
CA ILE A 293 24.53 16.89 -16.33
C ILE A 293 24.62 16.64 -14.82
N SER A 294 23.55 16.91 -14.07
CA SER A 294 23.59 16.88 -12.61
C SER A 294 23.12 15.57 -11.97
N GLY A 295 22.45 14.70 -12.73
CA GLY A 295 21.86 13.45 -12.23
C GLY A 295 20.69 13.64 -11.25
N LYS A 296 20.20 14.87 -11.05
CA LYS A 296 19.11 15.16 -10.10
C LYS A 296 17.75 14.80 -10.72
N ILE A 297 16.89 14.14 -9.93
CA ILE A 297 15.47 13.95 -10.29
C ILE A 297 14.82 15.33 -10.42
N ILE A 298 14.06 15.51 -11.50
CA ILE A 298 13.35 16.75 -11.81
C ILE A 298 11.87 16.56 -11.44
N ASN A 299 11.41 17.30 -10.44
CA ASN A 299 10.03 17.25 -9.94
C ASN A 299 9.14 18.38 -10.50
N GLY A 300 9.72 19.34 -11.23
CA GLY A 300 9.01 20.48 -11.81
C GLY A 300 8.45 20.19 -13.21
N THR A 301 8.31 21.22 -14.05
CA THR A 301 7.84 21.06 -15.43
C THR A 301 8.84 20.22 -16.24
N ILE A 302 8.38 19.09 -16.76
CA ILE A 302 9.20 18.19 -17.56
C ILE A 302 8.87 18.43 -19.04
N HIS A 303 9.83 18.96 -19.78
CA HIS A 303 9.82 19.28 -21.20
C HIS A 303 10.46 18.20 -22.10
N ASN A 304 10.84 17.04 -21.55
CA ASN A 304 11.42 15.94 -22.33
C ASN A 304 10.36 15.29 -23.26
N PRO A 305 10.63 15.11 -24.57
CA PRO A 305 9.67 14.49 -25.50
C PRO A 305 9.18 13.09 -25.06
N HIS A 306 10.05 12.26 -24.50
CA HIS A 306 9.70 10.94 -23.97
C HIS A 306 8.91 11.01 -22.66
N TYR A 307 9.05 12.08 -21.87
CA TYR A 307 8.16 12.34 -20.74
C TYR A 307 6.74 12.64 -21.22
N TYR A 308 6.57 13.51 -22.20
CA TYR A 308 5.22 13.79 -22.71
C TYR A 308 4.64 12.59 -23.45
N GLU A 309 5.47 11.76 -24.06
CA GLU A 309 5.08 10.46 -24.59
C GLU A 309 4.60 9.53 -23.45
N TRP A 310 5.31 9.51 -22.32
CA TRP A 310 4.96 8.73 -21.13
C TRP A 310 3.74 9.28 -20.38
N VAL A 311 3.60 10.60 -20.14
CA VAL A 311 2.44 11.23 -19.48
C VAL A 311 1.18 11.05 -20.30
N ARG A 312 1.30 11.21 -21.63
CA ARG A 312 0.21 10.86 -22.55
C ARG A 312 -0.16 9.40 -22.38
N ARG A 313 0.80 8.49 -22.21
CA ARG A 313 0.50 7.08 -21.90
C ARG A 313 -0.06 6.87 -20.47
N ASN A 314 0.35 7.64 -19.45
CA ASN A 314 0.18 7.34 -18.01
C ASN A 314 -1.00 7.96 -17.27
N ASN A 315 -1.47 9.14 -17.66
CA ASN A 315 -2.19 9.99 -16.70
C ASN A 315 -3.59 10.44 -17.12
N ASN A 316 -4.31 9.62 -17.91
CA ASN A 316 -5.70 9.90 -18.30
C ASN A 316 -5.95 11.31 -18.88
N GLY A 317 -4.93 12.07 -19.28
CA GLY A 317 -5.11 13.49 -19.65
C GLY A 317 -5.61 14.41 -18.53
N VAL A 318 -5.60 14.01 -17.25
CA VAL A 318 -6.14 14.81 -16.13
C VAL A 318 -5.14 14.87 -14.97
N VAL A 319 -4.88 16.08 -14.48
CA VAL A 319 -4.12 16.33 -13.24
C VAL A 319 -5.00 15.90 -12.05
N PRO A 320 -4.51 15.06 -11.13
CA PRO A 320 -5.29 14.63 -9.97
C PRO A 320 -5.67 15.84 -9.12
N ARG A 321 -6.96 15.98 -8.79
CA ARG A 321 -7.35 16.81 -7.65
C ARG A 321 -6.80 16.17 -6.37
N ASN A 322 -6.37 16.99 -5.42
CA ASN A 322 -5.78 16.49 -4.19
C ASN A 322 -6.76 15.55 -3.47
N PRO A 323 -6.30 14.36 -3.04
CA PRO A 323 -7.07 13.52 -2.12
C PRO A 323 -7.34 14.32 -0.84
N GLY A 324 -8.57 14.78 -0.65
CA GLY A 324 -8.94 15.68 0.45
C GLY A 324 -9.68 16.96 0.01
N ASP A 325 -9.90 17.15 -1.29
CA ASP A 325 -10.75 18.24 -1.79
C ASP A 325 -12.22 17.97 -1.41
N ILE A 326 -12.70 18.65 -0.36
CA ILE A 326 -14.09 18.56 0.12
C ILE A 326 -14.90 19.63 -0.63
N PRO A 327 -15.88 19.26 -1.47
CA PRO A 327 -16.82 20.24 -2.02
C PRO A 327 -17.53 20.97 -0.87
N CYS A 328 -17.44 22.30 -0.92
CA CYS A 328 -17.86 23.27 0.09
C CYS A 328 -19.00 22.82 1.02
N GLY A 329 -18.76 22.86 2.34
CA GLY A 329 -19.78 22.79 3.42
C GLY A 329 -19.91 21.47 4.17
N GLY A 330 -19.31 20.37 3.69
CA GLY A 330 -19.40 19.06 4.36
C GLY A 330 -20.81 18.45 4.39
N PHE A 331 -20.94 17.32 5.08
CA PHE A 331 -22.21 16.63 5.29
C PHE A 331 -23.00 17.32 6.42
N PRO A 332 -24.32 17.57 6.27
CA PRO A 332 -25.11 18.18 7.35
C PRO A 332 -24.98 17.39 8.65
N ASP A 333 -24.59 18.07 9.72
CA ASP A 333 -24.41 17.42 11.03
C ASP A 333 -25.76 17.14 11.70
N TYR A 334 -25.70 16.41 12.83
CA TYR A 334 -26.90 16.09 13.60
C TYR A 334 -27.70 17.34 14.02
N HIS A 335 -27.02 18.45 14.29
CA HIS A 335 -27.67 19.69 14.73
C HIS A 335 -28.39 20.41 13.59
N SER A 336 -27.83 20.38 12.38
CA SER A 336 -28.37 20.97 11.16
C SER A 336 -29.71 20.35 10.77
N ILE A 337 -29.90 19.07 11.10
CA ILE A 337 -31.16 18.34 10.87
C ILE A 337 -32.07 18.41 12.10
N GLY A 338 -31.52 18.18 13.30
CA GLY A 338 -32.34 18.05 14.50
C GLY A 338 -32.94 19.37 15.02
N THR A 339 -32.28 20.50 14.79
CA THR A 339 -32.78 21.81 15.23
C THR A 339 -34.07 22.22 14.53
N PRO A 340 -34.16 22.22 13.19
CA PRO A 340 -35.41 22.56 12.52
C PRO A 340 -36.53 21.55 12.82
N LEU A 341 -36.23 20.24 12.88
CA LEU A 341 -37.23 19.22 13.28
C LEU A 341 -37.85 19.51 14.66
N ARG A 342 -37.03 19.85 15.66
CA ARG A 342 -37.52 20.25 16.99
C ARG A 342 -38.36 21.53 16.95
N ALA A 343 -37.96 22.51 16.13
CA ALA A 343 -38.70 23.76 15.96
C ALA A 343 -40.10 23.53 15.36
N LEU A 344 -40.24 22.47 14.54
CA LEU A 344 -41.51 21.99 13.96
C LEU A 344 -42.32 21.09 14.91
N GLY A 345 -41.85 20.88 16.16
CA GLY A 345 -42.51 20.00 17.14
C GLY A 345 -42.32 18.51 16.85
N LEU A 346 -41.39 18.15 15.95
CA LEU A 346 -41.12 16.78 15.56
C LEU A 346 -39.95 16.23 16.40
N ASN A 347 -40.23 15.26 17.25
CA ASN A 347 -39.25 14.62 18.13
C ASN A 347 -39.21 13.12 17.91
N VAL A 348 -38.02 12.54 18.09
CA VAL A 348 -37.83 11.09 18.14
C VAL A 348 -38.31 10.60 19.51
N SER A 349 -39.58 10.19 19.61
CA SER A 349 -40.00 9.33 20.72
C SER A 349 -39.73 7.88 20.36
N TYR A 350 -39.17 7.09 21.29
CA TYR A 350 -38.99 5.64 21.16
C TYR A 350 -40.31 4.88 20.95
N THR A 351 -41.45 5.56 21.09
CA THR A 351 -42.82 5.08 20.84
C THR A 351 -43.45 5.75 19.60
N ALA A 352 -42.75 5.79 18.47
CA ALA A 352 -43.23 6.48 17.25
C ALA A 352 -44.59 5.94 16.74
N THR A 353 -45.69 6.55 17.18
CA THR A 353 -47.06 6.16 16.81
C THR A 353 -47.61 6.94 15.60
N THR A 354 -47.13 8.15 15.34
CA THR A 354 -47.62 8.99 14.23
C THR A 354 -46.85 8.76 12.92
N PRO A 355 -47.49 8.87 11.75
CA PRO A 355 -46.83 8.74 10.44
C PRO A 355 -45.62 9.68 10.28
N LEU A 356 -45.70 10.91 10.78
CA LEU A 356 -44.64 11.91 10.65
C LEU A 356 -43.41 11.56 11.52
N ASN A 357 -43.61 11.01 12.72
CA ASN A 357 -42.51 10.53 13.56
C ASN A 357 -41.77 9.32 12.96
N LYS A 358 -42.45 8.51 12.13
CA LYS A 358 -41.79 7.45 11.36
C LYS A 358 -40.83 8.04 10.31
N GLN A 359 -41.23 9.12 9.62
CA GLN A 359 -40.36 9.81 8.67
C GLN A 359 -39.15 10.44 9.35
N VAL A 360 -39.35 11.06 10.52
CA VAL A 360 -38.23 11.58 11.32
C VAL A 360 -37.27 10.48 11.77
N SER A 361 -37.80 9.34 12.23
CA SER A 361 -36.98 8.19 12.59
C SER A 361 -36.18 7.66 11.39
N LEU A 362 -36.78 7.67 10.19
CA LEU A 362 -36.13 7.30 8.94
C LEU A 362 -34.99 8.27 8.58
N ILE A 363 -35.21 9.60 8.68
CA ILE A 363 -34.15 10.61 8.48
C ILE A 363 -32.93 10.31 9.35
N TYR A 364 -33.13 10.05 10.65
CA TYR A 364 -32.02 9.73 11.55
C TYR A 364 -31.37 8.37 11.25
N ALA A 365 -32.14 7.38 10.81
CA ALA A 365 -31.58 6.08 10.42
C ALA A 365 -30.67 6.22 9.19
N ILE A 366 -31.12 6.96 8.17
CA ILE A 366 -30.32 7.29 6.98
C ILE A 366 -29.08 8.07 7.41
N HIS A 367 -29.22 9.13 8.19
CA HIS A 367 -28.09 9.98 8.60
C HIS A 367 -27.01 9.17 9.33
N ARG A 368 -27.41 8.32 10.28
CA ARG A 368 -26.49 7.40 10.96
C ARG A 368 -25.80 6.43 10.01
N CYS A 369 -26.50 5.92 9.00
CA CYS A 369 -25.91 5.06 7.98
C CYS A 369 -24.78 5.77 7.23
N PHE A 370 -25.01 7.01 6.82
CA PHE A 370 -24.00 7.82 6.14
C PHE A 370 -22.81 8.13 7.04
N MET A 371 -23.05 8.48 8.30
CA MET A 371 -21.98 8.69 9.28
C MET A 371 -21.18 7.42 9.56
N ASP A 372 -21.82 6.24 9.63
CA ASP A 372 -21.13 4.95 9.72
C ASP A 372 -20.22 4.73 8.52
N ILE A 373 -20.75 4.95 7.31
CA ILE A 373 -20.00 4.74 6.07
C ILE A 373 -18.81 5.69 5.97
N GLN A 374 -19.03 6.98 6.23
CA GLN A 374 -17.98 8.01 6.16
C GLN A 374 -16.91 7.80 7.23
N GLY A 375 -17.32 7.59 8.49
CA GLY A 375 -16.41 7.53 9.63
C GLY A 375 -15.70 6.20 9.81
N PHE A 376 -16.35 5.08 9.47
CA PHE A 376 -15.82 3.74 9.76
C PHE A 376 -15.62 2.89 8.51
N ARG A 377 -16.56 2.88 7.55
CA ARG A 377 -16.45 1.96 6.40
C ARG A 377 -15.43 2.42 5.37
N ILE A 378 -15.42 3.70 5.00
CA ILE A 378 -14.44 4.24 4.04
C ILE A 378 -12.99 3.91 4.45
N PRO A 379 -12.55 4.19 5.70
CA PRO A 379 -11.21 3.83 6.15
C PRO A 379 -10.82 2.36 5.95
N MET A 380 -11.77 1.42 5.98
CA MET A 380 -11.48 -0.01 5.75
C MET A 380 -11.08 -0.31 4.29
N TYR A 381 -11.58 0.48 3.35
CA TYR A 381 -11.35 0.35 1.91
C TYR A 381 -10.31 1.34 1.37
N THR A 382 -9.97 2.40 2.13
CA THR A 382 -8.89 3.31 1.78
C THR A 382 -7.58 2.53 1.67
N THR A 383 -7.07 2.39 0.45
CA THR A 383 -5.75 1.82 0.22
C THR A 383 -4.81 2.92 -0.26
N ILE A 384 -3.79 3.20 0.55
CA ILE A 384 -2.69 4.06 0.14
C ILE A 384 -1.60 3.13 -0.37
N ARG A 385 -1.24 3.28 -1.65
CA ARG A 385 -0.01 2.68 -2.16
C ARG A 385 1.16 3.48 -1.63
N ASP A 386 1.58 3.19 -0.41
CA ASP A 386 2.78 3.79 0.16
C ASP A 386 4.06 3.05 -0.26
N ASN A 387 5.21 3.67 -0.01
CA ASN A 387 6.51 3.11 -0.34
C ASN A 387 6.88 1.89 0.53
N ILE A 388 6.11 1.55 1.58
CA ILE A 388 6.47 0.50 2.55
C ILE A 388 5.61 -0.75 2.37
N MET A 389 4.48 -0.67 1.65
CA MET A 389 3.53 -1.76 1.40
C MET A 389 4.20 -3.05 0.89
N PHE A 390 5.20 -2.90 0.03
CA PHE A 390 5.96 -4.00 -0.55
C PHE A 390 7.33 -4.20 0.09
N LYS A 391 7.68 -3.44 1.14
CA LYS A 391 9.00 -3.48 1.82
C LYS A 391 9.44 -4.89 2.12
N GLU A 392 8.58 -5.68 2.77
CA GLU A 392 8.94 -7.05 3.14
C GLU A 392 9.18 -7.95 1.92
N LEU A 393 8.35 -7.83 0.88
CA LEU A 393 8.52 -8.58 -0.36
C LEU A 393 9.83 -8.20 -1.05
N HIS A 394 10.15 -6.91 -1.12
CA HIS A 394 11.40 -6.41 -1.69
C HIS A 394 12.62 -6.88 -0.90
N VAL A 395 12.56 -6.78 0.43
CA VAL A 395 13.65 -7.23 1.30
C VAL A 395 13.89 -8.72 1.13
N ASN A 396 12.85 -9.54 1.14
CA ASN A 396 12.99 -10.99 0.97
C ASN A 396 13.50 -11.35 -0.44
N PHE A 397 13.08 -10.61 -1.47
CA PHE A 397 13.60 -10.77 -2.83
C PHE A 397 15.10 -10.40 -2.91
N LEU A 398 15.52 -9.28 -2.32
CA LEU A 398 16.91 -8.84 -2.29
C LEU A 398 17.83 -9.81 -1.53
N LEU A 399 17.30 -10.47 -0.48
CA LEU A 399 18.01 -11.48 0.31
C LEU A 399 17.93 -12.89 -0.29
N GLU A 400 17.40 -13.05 -1.50
CA GLU A 400 17.27 -14.34 -2.20
C GLU A 400 16.37 -15.37 -1.47
N ASN A 401 15.61 -14.95 -0.47
CA ASN A 401 14.61 -15.77 0.23
C ASN A 401 13.33 -15.98 -0.59
N LEU A 402 13.18 -15.25 -1.69
CA LEU A 402 12.00 -15.28 -2.56
C LEU A 402 12.44 -15.32 -4.03
N THR A 403 11.88 -16.22 -4.82
CA THR A 403 12.11 -16.27 -6.27
C THR A 403 11.40 -15.11 -6.97
N GLU A 404 11.82 -14.77 -8.19
CA GLU A 404 11.19 -13.69 -8.95
C GLU A 404 9.71 -13.99 -9.24
N GLU A 405 9.38 -15.24 -9.56
CA GLU A 405 8.01 -15.67 -9.86
C GLU A 405 7.10 -15.49 -8.64
N LYS A 406 7.53 -15.97 -7.47
CA LYS A 406 6.76 -15.83 -6.23
C LYS A 406 6.65 -14.37 -5.81
N TRP A 407 7.73 -13.60 -5.97
CA TRP A 407 7.75 -12.17 -5.66
C TRP A 407 6.72 -11.39 -6.47
N ILE A 408 6.68 -11.60 -7.79
CA ILE A 408 5.70 -10.97 -8.68
C ILE A 408 4.30 -11.41 -8.34
N GLN A 409 4.09 -12.71 -8.09
CA GLN A 409 2.78 -13.23 -7.73
C GLN A 409 2.27 -12.57 -6.45
N SER A 410 3.11 -12.41 -5.42
CA SER A 410 2.73 -11.74 -4.17
C SER A 410 2.41 -10.25 -4.38
N ILE A 411 3.20 -9.52 -5.17
CA ILE A 411 2.92 -8.12 -5.52
C ILE A 411 1.58 -8.02 -6.25
N PHE A 412 1.40 -8.85 -7.28
CA PHE A 412 0.19 -8.86 -8.09
C PHE A 412 -1.07 -9.15 -7.26
N MET A 413 -1.01 -10.10 -6.32
CA MET A 413 -2.14 -10.40 -5.43
C MET A 413 -2.49 -9.22 -4.51
N LYS A 414 -1.48 -8.50 -3.99
CA LYS A 414 -1.69 -7.29 -3.19
C LYS A 414 -2.28 -6.15 -4.04
N GLU A 415 -1.80 -5.93 -5.26
CA GLU A 415 -2.35 -4.96 -6.21
C GLU A 415 -3.81 -5.27 -6.56
N LEU A 416 -4.14 -6.53 -6.85
CA LEU A 416 -5.52 -6.95 -7.08
C LEU A 416 -6.42 -6.70 -5.86
N ASN A 417 -5.91 -6.91 -4.64
CA ASN A 417 -6.68 -6.63 -3.44
C ASN A 417 -6.95 -5.13 -3.26
N MET A 418 -6.00 -4.26 -3.63
CA MET A 418 -6.22 -2.82 -3.66
C MET A 418 -7.24 -2.43 -4.72
N GLU A 419 -7.16 -3.00 -5.91
CA GLU A 419 -8.13 -2.78 -7.00
C GLU A 419 -9.56 -3.11 -6.53
N LYS A 420 -9.74 -4.25 -5.84
CA LYS A 420 -11.01 -4.65 -5.21
C LYS A 420 -11.51 -3.63 -4.18
N LYS A 421 -10.64 -3.21 -3.26
CA LYS A 421 -11.01 -2.23 -2.23
C LYS A 421 -11.35 -0.87 -2.81
N ASN A 422 -10.57 -0.39 -3.78
CA ASN A 422 -10.79 0.91 -4.43
C ASN A 422 -12.08 0.92 -5.25
N ALA A 423 -12.46 -0.20 -5.88
CA ALA A 423 -13.74 -0.30 -6.57
C ALA A 423 -14.93 -0.17 -5.60
N ILE A 424 -14.88 -0.85 -4.44
CA ILE A 424 -15.91 -0.71 -3.39
C ILE A 424 -15.93 0.72 -2.85
N LEU A 425 -14.75 1.30 -2.59
CA LEU A 425 -14.60 2.67 -2.12
C LEU A 425 -15.25 3.68 -3.08
N ALA A 426 -15.03 3.53 -4.39
CA ALA A 426 -15.61 4.42 -5.39
C ALA A 426 -17.15 4.40 -5.37
N VAL A 427 -17.76 3.21 -5.22
CA VAL A 427 -19.22 3.07 -5.09
C VAL A 427 -19.72 3.72 -3.80
N LEU A 428 -19.05 3.51 -2.67
CA LEU A 428 -19.40 4.15 -1.39
C LEU A 428 -19.21 5.67 -1.41
N GLN A 429 -18.19 6.18 -2.10
CA GLN A 429 -17.99 7.62 -2.29
C GLN A 429 -19.10 8.24 -3.15
N THR A 430 -19.56 7.51 -4.17
CA THR A 430 -20.70 7.93 -5.00
C THR A 430 -21.96 8.03 -4.14
N PHE A 431 -22.18 7.05 -3.26
CA PHE A 431 -23.27 7.08 -2.28
C PHE A 431 -23.20 8.30 -1.37
N LEU A 432 -22.04 8.57 -0.76
CA LEU A 432 -21.84 9.73 0.11
C LEU A 432 -22.06 11.06 -0.61
N ALA A 433 -21.53 11.21 -1.83
CA ALA A 433 -21.69 12.42 -2.62
C ALA A 433 -23.16 12.70 -2.96
N ALA A 434 -23.87 11.70 -3.51
CA ALA A 434 -25.28 11.84 -3.84
C ALA A 434 -26.15 12.10 -2.60
N GLY A 435 -25.89 11.37 -1.50
CA GLY A 435 -26.65 11.58 -0.27
C GLY A 435 -26.37 12.92 0.42
N GLN A 436 -25.16 13.47 0.27
CA GLN A 436 -24.85 14.81 0.77
C GLN A 436 -25.74 15.87 0.11
N ASP A 437 -25.98 15.76 -1.19
CA ASP A 437 -26.88 16.66 -1.91
C ASP A 437 -28.33 16.50 -1.44
N LEU A 438 -28.82 15.26 -1.31
CA LEU A 438 -30.16 14.98 -0.79
C LEU A 438 -30.37 15.46 0.65
N PHE A 439 -29.37 15.32 1.53
CA PHE A 439 -29.47 15.83 2.90
C PHE A 439 -29.52 17.36 2.97
N ARG A 440 -28.81 18.05 2.07
CA ARG A 440 -28.89 19.52 1.97
C ARG A 440 -30.27 19.96 1.52
N GLU A 441 -30.89 19.20 0.61
CA GLU A 441 -32.26 19.42 0.22
C GLU A 441 -33.22 19.26 1.40
N ILE A 442 -33.11 18.17 2.18
CA ILE A 442 -33.89 17.98 3.42
C ILE A 442 -33.74 19.19 4.35
N VAL A 443 -32.50 19.62 4.64
CA VAL A 443 -32.24 20.75 5.54
C VAL A 443 -32.86 22.04 5.00
N THR A 444 -32.77 22.27 3.69
CA THR A 444 -33.37 23.45 3.04
C THR A 444 -34.88 23.45 3.21
N GLN A 445 -35.54 22.35 2.86
CA GLN A 445 -37.00 22.23 2.98
C GLN A 445 -37.48 22.33 4.43
N LEU A 446 -36.75 21.75 5.39
CA LEU A 446 -37.06 21.87 6.81
C LEU A 446 -36.98 23.34 7.29
N ASN A 447 -35.96 24.08 6.86
CA ASN A 447 -35.81 25.49 7.22
C ASN A 447 -36.91 26.37 6.59
N GLU A 448 -37.35 26.07 5.37
CA GLU A 448 -38.49 26.74 4.75
C GLU A 448 -39.79 26.54 5.54
N LEU A 449 -40.03 25.32 6.05
CA LEU A 449 -41.16 25.05 6.94
C LEU A 449 -41.06 25.82 8.25
N VAL A 450 -39.85 25.89 8.84
CA VAL A 450 -39.62 26.68 10.06
C VAL A 450 -39.88 28.17 9.81
N ALA A 451 -39.48 28.71 8.65
CA ALA A 451 -39.68 30.11 8.30
C ALA A 451 -41.17 30.48 8.14
N LYS A 452 -42.04 29.53 7.78
CA LYS A 452 -43.50 29.71 7.73
C LYS A 452 -44.16 29.78 9.11
N LYS A 453 -43.44 29.42 10.18
CA LYS A 453 -43.96 29.46 11.55
C LYS A 453 -44.18 30.91 12.00
N THR A 454 -45.40 31.22 12.42
CA THR A 454 -45.68 32.50 13.08
C THR A 454 -45.16 32.50 14.52
N PRO A 455 -44.50 33.58 15.00
CA PRO A 455 -44.14 33.71 16.40
C PRO A 455 -45.39 33.59 17.29
N ASN A 456 -45.31 32.81 18.38
CA ASN A 456 -46.34 32.66 19.43
C ASN A 456 -47.59 31.81 19.10
N LYS A 457 -47.58 30.97 18.05
CA LYS A 457 -48.61 29.92 17.87
C LYS A 457 -47.99 28.52 17.91
N ALA A 458 -48.72 27.56 18.48
CA ALA A 458 -48.40 26.15 18.35
C ALA A 458 -48.54 25.78 16.85
N TYR A 459 -47.41 25.54 16.19
CA TYR A 459 -47.36 25.11 14.79
C TYR A 459 -47.14 23.60 14.76
N ILE A 460 -48.14 22.88 14.27
CA ILE A 460 -48.10 21.44 14.07
C ILE A 460 -48.00 21.22 12.57
N VAL A 461 -46.85 20.71 12.11
CA VAL A 461 -46.64 20.37 10.70
C VAL A 461 -47.57 19.22 10.31
N THR A 462 -48.28 19.41 9.21
CA THR A 462 -49.10 18.38 8.58
C THR A 462 -48.26 17.50 7.65
N ILE A 463 -48.78 16.31 7.32
CA ILE A 463 -48.09 15.42 6.38
C ILE A 463 -47.99 16.02 4.97
N ASP A 464 -48.98 16.82 4.57
CA ASP A 464 -48.99 17.51 3.27
C ASP A 464 -47.93 18.60 3.20
N GLU A 465 -47.72 19.35 4.29
CA GLU A 465 -46.62 20.31 4.40
C GLU A 465 -45.24 19.61 4.40
N PHE A 466 -45.17 18.38 4.90
CA PHE A 466 -43.94 17.59 4.93
C PHE A 466 -43.69 16.79 3.63
N LYS A 467 -44.60 16.85 2.66
CA LYS A 467 -44.57 16.01 1.45
C LYS A 467 -43.26 16.10 0.68
N ASN A 468 -42.70 17.30 0.50
CA ASN A 468 -41.44 17.46 -0.22
C ASN A 468 -40.29 16.71 0.47
N VAL A 469 -40.28 16.65 1.82
CA VAL A 469 -39.25 15.91 2.56
C VAL A 469 -39.44 14.42 2.37
N ILE A 470 -40.68 13.95 2.29
CA ILE A 470 -41.01 12.55 1.98
C ILE A 470 -40.53 12.17 0.58
N GLU A 471 -40.72 13.04 -0.42
CA GLU A 471 -40.21 12.79 -1.78
C GLU A 471 -38.68 12.66 -1.82
N VAL A 472 -37.96 13.43 -1.01
CA VAL A 472 -36.49 13.27 -0.87
C VAL A 472 -36.14 11.95 -0.16
N LEU A 473 -36.95 11.51 0.81
CA LEU A 473 -36.76 10.20 1.46
C LEU A 473 -36.99 9.02 0.49
N ASP A 474 -37.90 9.16 -0.47
CA ASP A 474 -38.09 8.17 -1.54
C ASP A 474 -36.87 8.12 -2.46
N GLN A 475 -36.26 9.28 -2.79
CA GLN A 475 -35.00 9.33 -3.54
C GLN A 475 -33.83 8.65 -2.81
N PHE A 476 -33.78 8.73 -1.47
CA PHE A 476 -32.82 7.95 -0.69
C PHE A 476 -33.01 6.45 -0.87
N GLU A 477 -34.24 5.96 -0.86
CA GLU A 477 -34.54 4.54 -1.08
C GLU A 477 -34.10 4.07 -2.48
N GLU A 478 -34.34 4.88 -3.51
CA GLU A 478 -33.84 4.64 -4.87
C GLU A 478 -32.31 4.60 -4.91
N LEU A 479 -31.65 5.58 -4.30
CA LEU A 479 -30.20 5.64 -4.19
C LEU A 479 -29.65 4.39 -3.49
N ARG A 480 -30.26 3.95 -2.39
CA ARG A 480 -29.86 2.72 -1.69
C ARG A 480 -29.92 1.50 -2.60
N ASN A 481 -31.01 1.37 -3.37
CA ASN A 481 -31.20 0.25 -4.29
C ASN A 481 -30.16 0.27 -5.42
N TYR A 482 -29.91 1.44 -6.01
CA TYR A 482 -28.87 1.63 -7.02
C TYR A 482 -27.47 1.27 -6.51
N ILE A 483 -27.13 1.72 -5.30
CA ILE A 483 -25.82 1.45 -4.68
C ILE A 483 -25.66 -0.02 -4.35
N ASN A 484 -26.68 -0.67 -3.79
CA ASN A 484 -26.64 -2.10 -3.52
C ASN A 484 -26.42 -2.92 -4.81
N GLN A 485 -27.11 -2.58 -5.90
CA GLN A 485 -26.90 -3.21 -7.21
C GLN A 485 -25.49 -2.98 -7.75
N SER A 486 -24.97 -1.74 -7.63
CA SER A 486 -23.61 -1.40 -8.04
C SER A 486 -22.54 -2.16 -7.25
N LEU A 487 -22.77 -2.35 -5.94
CA LEU A 487 -21.92 -3.16 -5.08
C LEU A 487 -21.98 -4.63 -5.48
N ILE A 488 -23.16 -5.20 -5.73
CA ILE A 488 -23.30 -6.60 -6.19
C ILE A 488 -22.53 -6.81 -7.49
N LYS A 489 -22.74 -5.93 -8.47
CA LYS A 489 -22.03 -5.98 -9.76
C LYS A 489 -20.51 -5.93 -9.58
N THR A 490 -20.03 -5.01 -8.73
CA THR A 490 -18.60 -4.92 -8.36
C THR A 490 -18.10 -6.23 -7.74
N GLY A 491 -18.90 -6.84 -6.87
CA GLY A 491 -18.62 -8.13 -6.23
C GLY A 491 -18.51 -9.28 -7.22
N GLU A 492 -19.38 -9.32 -8.23
CA GLU A 492 -19.37 -10.32 -9.31
C GLU A 492 -18.15 -10.15 -10.21
N ASP A 493 -17.92 -8.92 -10.70
CA ASP A 493 -16.85 -8.58 -11.64
C ASP A 493 -15.46 -8.86 -11.05
N LEU A 494 -15.28 -8.54 -9.77
CA LEU A 494 -14.00 -8.70 -9.08
C LEU A 494 -13.91 -9.95 -8.20
N SER A 495 -14.98 -10.76 -8.16
CA SER A 495 -15.10 -11.94 -7.29
C SER A 495 -14.67 -11.60 -5.87
N THR A 496 -15.36 -10.66 -5.24
CA THR A 496 -15.05 -10.14 -3.92
C THR A 496 -16.31 -9.97 -3.09
N PRO A 497 -16.27 -10.26 -1.77
CA PRO A 497 -17.35 -9.90 -0.88
C PRO A 497 -17.59 -8.39 -0.88
N VAL A 498 -18.85 -7.98 -0.81
CA VAL A 498 -19.25 -6.56 -0.81
C VAL A 498 -20.26 -6.29 0.30
N PRO A 499 -20.23 -5.09 0.93
CA PRO A 499 -21.25 -4.70 1.89
C PRO A 499 -22.58 -4.47 1.19
N GLN A 500 -23.66 -4.41 1.97
CA GLN A 500 -25.00 -4.02 1.52
C GLN A 500 -25.64 -3.10 2.56
N ILE A 501 -26.46 -2.17 2.10
CA ILE A 501 -27.24 -1.30 2.98
C ILE A 501 -28.65 -1.90 3.08
N SER A 502 -29.00 -2.37 4.27
CA SER A 502 -30.27 -3.05 4.54
C SER A 502 -31.47 -2.07 4.57
N GLN A 503 -32.69 -2.63 4.57
CA GLN A 503 -33.93 -1.85 4.64
C GLN A 503 -33.99 -0.91 5.88
N PRO A 504 -33.52 -1.33 7.07
CA PRO A 504 -33.40 -0.45 8.24
C PRO A 504 -32.24 0.57 8.21
N TRP A 505 -31.58 0.77 7.07
CA TRP A 505 -30.43 1.67 6.91
C TRP A 505 -29.22 1.29 7.77
N ILE A 506 -28.94 -0.01 7.82
CA ILE A 506 -27.74 -0.54 8.45
C ILE A 506 -26.80 -1.02 7.34
N CYS A 507 -25.57 -0.50 7.34
CA CYS A 507 -24.50 -1.02 6.49
C CYS A 507 -24.02 -2.36 7.03
N GLU A 508 -24.38 -3.45 6.35
CA GLU A 508 -24.01 -4.80 6.72
C GLU A 508 -22.54 -5.09 6.36
N SER A 509 -21.92 -5.99 7.12
CA SER A 509 -20.60 -6.51 6.80
C SER A 509 -20.57 -7.18 5.44
N ALA A 510 -19.42 -7.10 4.77
CA ALA A 510 -19.27 -7.65 3.43
C ALA A 510 -19.56 -9.16 3.38
N ALA A 511 -20.34 -9.57 2.38
CA ALA A 511 -20.73 -10.96 2.14
C ALA A 511 -20.55 -11.31 0.66
N SER A 512 -20.47 -12.61 0.35
CA SER A 512 -20.43 -13.05 -1.06
C SER A 512 -21.74 -12.72 -1.76
N THR A 513 -21.67 -12.52 -3.08
CA THR A 513 -22.82 -12.19 -3.91
C THR A 513 -23.88 -13.29 -3.90
N GLU A 514 -23.49 -14.55 -3.78
CA GLU A 514 -24.41 -15.69 -3.63
C GLU A 514 -25.21 -15.56 -2.32
N ARG A 515 -24.50 -15.33 -1.20
CA ARG A 515 -25.13 -15.22 0.12
C ARG A 515 -26.08 -14.01 0.22
N ILE A 516 -25.73 -12.91 -0.46
CA ILE A 516 -26.61 -11.73 -0.57
C ILE A 516 -27.90 -12.11 -1.30
N LYS A 517 -27.79 -12.82 -2.43
CA LYS A 517 -28.95 -13.26 -3.22
C LYS A 517 -29.82 -14.28 -2.47
N GLU A 518 -29.23 -15.18 -1.69
CA GLU A 518 -29.95 -16.14 -0.84
C GLU A 518 -30.79 -15.43 0.23
N LYS A 519 -30.18 -14.53 1.01
CA LYS A 519 -30.92 -13.70 2.00
C LYS A 519 -32.07 -12.90 1.36
N ALA A 520 -31.84 -12.36 0.15
CA ALA A 520 -32.86 -11.61 -0.57
C ALA A 520 -34.05 -12.50 -1.01
N LYS A 521 -33.83 -13.79 -1.29
CA LYS A 521 -34.90 -14.74 -1.57
C LYS A 521 -35.67 -15.12 -0.31
N GLU A 522 -34.98 -15.47 0.77
CA GLU A 522 -35.60 -15.83 2.05
C GLU A 522 -36.49 -14.72 2.63
N SER A 523 -36.08 -13.47 2.45
CA SER A 523 -36.86 -12.29 2.88
C SER A 523 -38.08 -12.00 2.00
N LYS A 524 -38.08 -12.43 0.74
CA LYS A 524 -39.26 -12.38 -0.14
C LYS A 524 -40.24 -13.51 0.13
N GLU A 525 -39.76 -14.66 0.60
CA GLU A 525 -40.61 -15.81 0.98
C GLU A 525 -41.28 -15.63 2.35
N LYS A 526 -40.74 -14.72 3.19
CA LYS A 526 -41.28 -14.38 4.52
C LYS A 526 -42.19 -13.15 4.56
N LYS A 527 -42.29 -12.41 3.45
CA LYS A 527 -43.20 -11.27 3.27
C LYS A 527 -44.38 -11.71 2.42
#